data_AF-A0ABD4DKQ5-F1
#
_entry.id   AF-A0ABD4DKQ5-F1
#
_cell.length_a   1.000
_cell.length_b   1.000
_cell.length_c   1.000
_cell.angle_alpha   90.00
_cell.angle_beta   90.00
_cell.angle_gamma   90.00
#
_symmetry.space_group_name_H-M   'P 1'
#
loop_
_entity.id
_entity.type
_entity.pdbx_description
1 polymer ?
#
loop_
_entity_poly.entity_id
_entity_poly.type
_entity_poly.pdbx_seq_one_letter_code
_entity_poly.pdbx_strand_id
1 'polypeptide(L)'
;MKKITILFLIMTGSLIFAQEQTISPAKKEKIKTLLKITNMTGIANQMMGNMLNYYQANYKQVPAEYWTEVKKEATDSINEFEGLMIPTYSKYYTEKELDDMIAFYKTPTGKKMIEIMPDMTKESMQKGQEWGMKLGQKVIKKINEKYPAQVETIREYPPSK
;
A
#
# COMPACT_ATOMS: atom_id res chain seq x y z
N MET A 1 28.14 -48.55 50.33
CA MET A 1 28.29 -47.21 50.95
C MET A 1 29.27 -46.44 50.07
N LYS A 2 29.03 -45.30 49.43
CA LYS A 2 27.99 -44.27 49.47
C LYS A 2 27.72 -43.81 48.01
N LYS A 3 26.49 -43.39 47.75
CA LYS A 3 25.99 -42.86 46.47
C LYS A 3 26.66 -41.51 46.16
N ILE A 4 27.13 -41.28 44.94
CA ILE A 4 27.34 -39.94 44.40
C ILE A 4 26.77 -39.92 42.97
N THR A 5 25.52 -39.49 42.90
CA THR A 5 24.82 -39.15 41.67
C THR A 5 25.34 -37.79 41.22
N ILE A 6 26.12 -37.72 40.13
CA ILE A 6 26.45 -36.45 39.48
C ILE A 6 25.47 -36.25 38.34
N LEU A 7 24.53 -35.35 38.59
CA LEU A 7 23.50 -34.87 37.69
C LEU A 7 24.18 -34.12 36.52
N PHE A 8 24.21 -34.72 35.34
CA PHE A 8 24.62 -34.05 34.10
C PHE A 8 23.47 -33.14 33.66
N LEU A 9 23.53 -31.86 34.05
CA LEU A 9 22.62 -30.83 33.58
C LEU A 9 22.93 -30.54 32.11
N ILE A 10 22.22 -31.20 31.21
CA ILE A 10 22.24 -30.90 29.77
C ILE A 10 21.57 -29.54 29.60
N MET A 11 22.38 -28.48 29.65
CA MET A 11 22.00 -27.14 29.24
C MET A 11 22.13 -27.08 27.71
N THR A 12 21.23 -27.77 26.99
CA THR A 12 21.01 -27.49 25.57
C THR A 12 20.30 -26.15 25.50
N GLY A 13 21.08 -25.08 25.59
CA GLY A 13 20.66 -23.77 25.13
C GLY A 13 20.29 -23.91 23.67
N SER A 14 18.98 -23.89 23.38
CA SER A 14 18.49 -23.75 22.03
C SER A 14 19.13 -22.51 21.45
N LEU A 15 20.07 -22.72 20.53
CA LEU A 15 20.42 -21.72 19.55
C LEU A 15 19.14 -21.48 18.76
N ILE A 16 18.31 -20.55 19.25
CA ILE A 16 17.35 -19.85 18.41
C ILE A 16 18.23 -18.96 17.52
N PHE A 17 18.90 -19.60 16.57
CA PHE A 17 19.21 -18.92 15.33
C PHE A 17 17.85 -18.48 14.83
N ALA A 18 17.62 -17.17 14.79
CA ALA A 18 16.67 -16.61 13.87
C ALA A 18 17.10 -17.11 12.49
N GLN A 19 16.59 -18.28 12.08
CA GLN A 19 16.63 -18.70 10.70
C GLN A 19 15.83 -17.62 10.01
N GLU A 20 16.53 -16.69 9.37
CA GLU A 20 15.97 -15.85 8.35
C GLU A 20 15.39 -16.84 7.34
N GLN A 21 14.07 -17.07 7.44
CA GLN A 21 13.43 -18.12 6.67
C GLN A 21 13.54 -17.69 5.22
N THR A 22 14.48 -18.31 4.50
CA THR A 22 14.75 -18.00 3.11
C THR A 22 13.47 -18.24 2.34
N ILE A 23 12.97 -17.18 1.70
CA ILE A 23 11.69 -17.23 0.98
C ILE A 23 11.87 -18.20 -0.18
N SER A 24 11.04 -19.26 -0.23
CA SER A 24 11.12 -20.29 -1.26
C SER A 24 10.97 -19.69 -2.66
N PRO A 25 11.65 -20.22 -3.70
CA PRO A 25 11.47 -19.75 -5.07
C PRO A 25 10.00 -19.78 -5.52
N ALA A 26 9.26 -20.83 -5.13
CA ALA A 26 7.83 -20.96 -5.42
C ALA A 26 7.02 -19.81 -4.81
N LYS A 27 7.26 -19.47 -3.53
CA LYS A 27 6.59 -18.35 -2.86
C LYS A 27 6.92 -17.01 -3.50
N LYS A 28 8.18 -16.79 -3.92
CA LYS A 28 8.58 -15.57 -4.64
C LYS A 28 7.79 -15.40 -5.94
N GLU A 29 7.69 -16.45 -6.75
CA GLU A 29 6.96 -16.40 -8.03
C GLU A 29 5.45 -16.20 -7.84
N LYS A 30 4.86 -16.80 -6.80
CA LYS A 30 3.46 -16.54 -6.43
C LYS A 30 3.24 -15.08 -6.06
N ILE A 31 4.13 -14.49 -5.24
CA ILE A 31 4.03 -13.07 -4.88
C ILE A 31 4.14 -12.18 -6.12
N LYS A 32 5.14 -12.40 -6.99
CA LYS A 32 5.27 -11.65 -8.25
C LYS A 32 4.03 -11.77 -9.12
N THR A 33 3.47 -12.97 -9.22
CA THR A 33 2.21 -13.21 -9.94
C THR A 33 1.07 -12.39 -9.35
N LEU A 34 0.92 -12.40 -8.02
CA LEU A 34 -0.09 -11.63 -7.32
C LEU A 34 0.05 -10.13 -7.61
N LEU A 35 1.27 -9.57 -7.48
CA LEU A 35 1.56 -8.15 -7.77
C LEU A 35 1.15 -7.76 -9.20
N LYS A 36 1.38 -8.64 -10.17
CA LYS A 36 1.01 -8.41 -11.57
C LYS A 36 -0.50 -8.47 -11.78
N ILE A 37 -1.19 -9.51 -11.29
CA ILE A 37 -2.64 -9.68 -11.53
C ILE A 37 -3.49 -8.68 -10.74
N THR A 38 -2.98 -8.13 -9.64
CA THR A 38 -3.63 -7.03 -8.91
C THR A 38 -3.22 -5.65 -9.42
N ASN A 39 -2.48 -5.58 -10.54
CA ASN A 39 -2.01 -4.35 -11.19
C ASN A 39 -1.11 -3.46 -10.31
N MET A 40 -0.44 -4.02 -9.29
CA MET A 40 0.43 -3.24 -8.42
C MET A 40 1.70 -2.74 -9.13
N THR A 41 2.24 -3.55 -10.06
CA THR A 41 3.35 -3.13 -10.92
C THR A 41 2.94 -2.05 -11.92
N GLY A 42 1.72 -2.12 -12.47
CA GLY A 42 1.18 -1.09 -13.34
C GLY A 42 0.98 0.24 -12.63
N ILE A 43 0.48 0.22 -11.39
CA ILE A 43 0.37 1.42 -10.55
C ILE A 43 1.76 2.03 -10.27
N ALA A 44 2.75 1.20 -9.92
CA ALA A 44 4.12 1.66 -9.69
C ALA A 44 4.71 2.33 -10.95
N ASN A 45 4.54 1.70 -12.12
CA ASN A 45 4.96 2.25 -13.41
C ASN A 45 4.26 3.58 -13.73
N GLN A 46 2.97 3.69 -13.44
CA GLN A 46 2.23 4.93 -13.65
C GLN A 46 2.74 6.05 -12.74
N MET A 47 2.98 5.77 -11.46
CA MET A 47 3.53 6.75 -10.52
C MET A 47 4.92 7.24 -10.96
N MET A 48 5.78 6.31 -11.35
CA MET A 48 7.11 6.61 -11.87
C MET A 48 7.06 7.41 -13.18
N GLY A 49 6.19 7.03 -14.11
CA GLY A 49 5.97 7.77 -15.35
C GLY A 49 5.50 9.21 -15.10
N ASN A 50 4.59 9.42 -14.16
CA ASN A 50 4.15 10.75 -13.75
C ASN A 50 5.28 11.57 -13.14
N MET A 51 6.10 10.96 -12.29
CA MET A 51 7.29 11.59 -11.70
C MET A 51 8.29 12.01 -12.78
N LEU A 52 8.61 11.11 -13.73
CA LEU A 52 9.52 11.41 -14.82
C LEU A 52 8.98 12.48 -15.77
N ASN A 53 7.68 12.48 -16.05
CA ASN A 53 7.05 13.53 -16.84
C ASN A 53 7.13 14.90 -16.14
N TYR A 54 6.96 14.92 -14.81
CA TYR A 54 7.17 16.14 -14.01
C TYR A 54 8.61 16.64 -14.13
N TYR A 55 9.61 15.77 -13.99
CA TYR A 55 11.02 16.16 -14.15
C TYR A 55 11.29 16.65 -15.58
N GLN A 56 10.85 15.93 -16.61
CA GLN A 56 11.02 16.35 -18.00
C GLN A 56 10.42 17.74 -18.28
N ALA A 57 9.26 18.06 -17.71
CA ALA A 57 8.63 19.37 -17.87
C ALA A 57 9.41 20.53 -17.20
N ASN A 58 10.12 20.24 -16.10
CA ASN A 58 10.84 21.24 -15.32
C ASN A 58 12.32 21.40 -15.73
N TYR A 59 12.92 20.38 -16.34
CA TYR A 59 14.32 20.37 -16.75
C TYR A 59 14.46 20.47 -18.28
N LYS A 60 13.97 21.59 -18.85
CA LYS A 60 13.87 21.83 -20.31
C LYS A 60 15.22 21.87 -21.03
N GLN A 61 16.32 22.08 -20.30
CA GLN A 61 17.69 22.08 -20.82
C GLN A 61 18.20 20.67 -21.14
N VAL A 62 17.52 19.63 -20.65
CA VAL A 62 17.91 18.24 -20.87
C VAL A 62 17.28 17.73 -22.17
N PRO A 63 18.07 17.16 -23.11
CA PRO A 63 17.56 16.65 -24.38
C PRO A 63 16.47 15.58 -24.24
N ALA A 64 15.57 15.51 -25.21
CA ALA A 64 14.45 14.56 -25.20
C ALA A 64 14.92 13.08 -25.25
N GLU A 65 16.06 12.85 -25.89
CA GLU A 65 16.70 11.54 -26.03
C GLU A 65 17.10 10.98 -24.66
N TYR A 66 17.67 11.83 -23.78
CA TYR A 66 18.04 11.43 -22.42
C TYR A 66 16.80 11.02 -21.60
N TRP A 67 15.69 11.75 -21.73
CA TRP A 67 14.43 11.37 -21.07
C TRP A 67 13.87 10.04 -21.57
N THR A 68 14.15 9.67 -22.82
CA THR A 68 13.74 8.37 -23.37
C THR A 68 14.53 7.23 -22.73
N GLU A 69 15.85 7.42 -22.56
CA GLU A 69 16.72 6.48 -21.84
C GLU A 69 16.29 6.30 -20.38
N VAL A 70 16.09 7.40 -19.65
CA VAL A 70 15.66 7.37 -18.24
C VAL A 70 14.31 6.67 -18.07
N LYS A 71 13.34 6.91 -18.97
CA LYS A 71 12.03 6.21 -18.93
C LYS A 71 12.16 4.71 -19.17
N LYS A 72 13.10 4.30 -20.03
CA LYS A 72 13.39 2.89 -20.27
C LYS A 72 14.01 2.24 -19.02
N GLU A 73 15.05 2.85 -18.47
CA GLU A 73 15.71 2.37 -17.24
C GLU A 73 14.71 2.24 -16.09
N ALA A 74 13.88 3.27 -15.90
CA ALA A 74 12.78 3.26 -14.94
C ALA A 74 11.86 2.04 -15.15
N THR A 75 11.39 1.81 -16.37
CA THR A 75 10.53 0.66 -16.68
C THR A 75 11.22 -0.68 -16.40
N ASP A 76 12.52 -0.78 -16.71
CA ASP A 76 13.32 -1.99 -16.49
C ASP A 76 13.55 -2.27 -14.99
N SER A 77 13.53 -1.23 -14.15
CA SER A 77 13.66 -1.35 -12.68
C SER A 77 12.42 -1.93 -11.97
N ILE A 78 11.34 -2.24 -12.69
CA ILE A 78 10.13 -2.83 -12.09
C ILE A 78 10.40 -4.15 -11.36
N ASN A 79 11.42 -4.91 -11.80
CA ASN A 79 11.84 -6.14 -11.13
C ASN A 79 12.44 -5.87 -9.74
N GLU A 80 13.10 -4.73 -9.54
CA GLU A 80 13.60 -4.31 -8.24
C GLU A 80 12.44 -4.00 -7.30
N PHE A 81 11.43 -3.29 -7.80
CA PHE A 81 10.19 -3.04 -7.06
C PHE A 81 9.50 -4.34 -6.64
N GLU A 82 9.35 -5.31 -7.55
CA GLU A 82 8.84 -6.64 -7.19
C GLU A 82 9.68 -7.29 -6.10
N GLY A 83 11.01 -7.19 -6.18
CA GLY A 83 11.97 -7.66 -5.19
C GLY A 83 11.75 -7.07 -3.80
N LEU A 84 11.49 -5.76 -3.71
CA LEU A 84 11.20 -5.06 -2.46
C LEU A 84 9.88 -5.51 -1.82
N MET A 85 8.90 -5.92 -2.63
CA MET A 85 7.59 -6.34 -2.13
C MET A 85 7.58 -7.80 -1.63
N ILE A 86 8.48 -8.66 -2.12
CA ILE A 86 8.54 -10.08 -1.76
C ILE A 86 8.60 -10.33 -0.25
N PRO A 87 9.50 -9.69 0.53
CA PRO A 87 9.56 -9.89 1.98
C PRO A 87 8.26 -9.48 2.69
N THR A 88 7.66 -8.38 2.25
CA THR A 88 6.41 -7.85 2.83
C THR A 88 5.27 -8.85 2.66
N TYR A 89 5.02 -9.34 1.45
CA TYR A 89 3.95 -10.32 1.23
C TYR A 89 4.27 -11.67 1.86
N SER A 90 5.53 -12.11 1.82
CA SER A 90 5.94 -13.38 2.43
C SER A 90 5.74 -13.39 3.95
N LYS A 91 5.88 -12.24 4.61
CA LYS A 91 5.63 -12.10 6.06
C LYS A 91 4.17 -12.34 6.44
N TYR A 92 3.22 -11.91 5.61
CA TYR A 92 1.80 -11.92 5.97
C TYR A 92 1.00 -13.07 5.34
N TYR A 93 1.48 -13.65 4.25
CA TYR A 93 0.75 -14.70 3.55
C TYR A 93 1.58 -15.99 3.46
N THR A 94 0.92 -17.11 3.71
CA THR A 94 1.42 -18.45 3.41
C THR A 94 1.38 -18.72 1.90
N GLU A 95 2.10 -19.75 1.44
CA GLU A 95 2.03 -20.16 0.03
C GLU A 95 0.63 -20.56 -0.41
N LYS A 96 -0.14 -21.21 0.48
CA LYS A 96 -1.51 -21.62 0.19
C LYS A 96 -2.44 -20.41 0.03
N GLU A 97 -2.33 -19.42 0.91
CA GLU A 97 -3.14 -18.20 0.81
C GLU A 97 -2.81 -17.41 -0.46
N LEU A 98 -1.53 -17.36 -0.85
CA LEU A 98 -1.13 -16.78 -2.13
C LEU A 98 -1.78 -17.52 -3.31
N ASP A 99 -1.84 -18.86 -3.28
CA ASP A 99 -2.53 -19.64 -4.31
C ASP A 99 -4.04 -19.33 -4.35
N ASP A 100 -4.69 -19.29 -3.18
CA ASP A 100 -6.12 -19.00 -3.05
C ASP A 100 -6.43 -17.58 -3.61
N MET A 101 -5.61 -16.59 -3.28
CA MET A 101 -5.73 -15.22 -3.80
C MET A 101 -5.53 -15.17 -5.32
N ILE A 102 -4.49 -15.84 -5.84
CA ILE A 102 -4.22 -15.89 -7.28
C ILE A 102 -5.38 -16.55 -8.02
N ALA A 103 -5.92 -17.64 -7.49
CA ALA A 103 -7.07 -18.32 -8.06
C ALA A 103 -8.30 -17.40 -8.11
N PHE A 104 -8.59 -16.70 -7.01
CA PHE A 104 -9.70 -15.75 -6.93
C PHE A 104 -9.57 -14.60 -7.95
N TYR A 105 -8.42 -13.92 -7.98
CA TYR A 105 -8.22 -12.77 -8.89
C TYR A 105 -8.18 -13.17 -10.37
N LYS A 106 -8.00 -14.45 -10.69
CA LYS A 106 -8.12 -14.96 -12.07
C LYS A 106 -9.58 -15.15 -12.51
N THR A 107 -10.55 -15.22 -11.60
CA THR A 107 -11.97 -15.34 -11.94
C THR A 107 -12.51 -14.05 -12.61
N PRO A 108 -13.61 -14.11 -13.38
CA PRO A 108 -14.23 -12.90 -13.94
C PRO A 108 -14.59 -11.86 -12.87
N THR A 109 -15.12 -12.30 -11.73
CA THR A 109 -15.47 -11.40 -10.61
C THR A 109 -14.23 -10.82 -9.95
N GLY A 110 -13.18 -11.62 -9.74
CA GLY A 110 -11.92 -11.14 -9.17
C GLY A 110 -11.22 -10.10 -10.05
N LYS A 111 -11.20 -10.32 -11.37
CA LYS A 111 -10.69 -9.33 -12.33
C LYS A 111 -11.52 -8.05 -12.31
N LYS A 112 -12.85 -8.18 -12.38
CA LYS A 112 -13.77 -7.04 -12.32
C LYS A 112 -13.54 -6.21 -11.05
N MET A 113 -13.31 -6.86 -9.90
CA MET A 113 -12.98 -6.18 -8.65
C MET A 113 -11.77 -5.26 -8.81
N ILE A 114 -10.65 -5.75 -9.38
CA ILE A 114 -9.46 -4.91 -9.60
C ILE A 114 -9.74 -3.75 -10.57
N GLU A 115 -10.47 -4.01 -11.65
CA GLU A 115 -10.77 -3.03 -12.68
C GLU A 115 -11.64 -1.87 -12.17
N ILE A 116 -12.67 -2.16 -11.37
CA ILE A 116 -13.65 -1.14 -10.95
C ILE A 116 -13.30 -0.45 -9.63
N MET A 117 -12.36 -0.98 -8.85
CA MET A 117 -12.00 -0.45 -7.53
C MET A 117 -11.62 1.05 -7.54
N PRO A 118 -10.85 1.57 -8.53
CA PRO A 118 -10.58 3.01 -8.61
C PRO A 118 -11.84 3.86 -8.75
N ASP A 119 -12.79 3.45 -9.61
CA ASP A 119 -14.04 4.17 -9.85
C ASP A 119 -14.96 4.11 -8.63
N MET A 120 -15.09 2.93 -8.02
CA MET A 120 -15.84 2.76 -6.77
C MET A 120 -15.28 3.63 -5.65
N THR A 121 -13.96 3.71 -5.52
CA THR A 121 -13.30 4.55 -4.51
C THR A 121 -13.60 6.02 -4.77
N LYS A 122 -13.49 6.48 -6.02
CA LYS A 122 -13.80 7.86 -6.43
C LYS A 122 -15.24 8.23 -6.13
N GLU A 123 -16.20 7.39 -6.51
CA GLU A 123 -17.62 7.61 -6.25
C GLU A 123 -17.92 7.64 -4.74
N SER A 124 -17.31 6.71 -3.99
CA SER A 124 -17.48 6.63 -2.54
C SER A 124 -16.95 7.88 -1.82
N MET A 125 -15.80 8.41 -2.25
CA MET A 125 -15.25 9.66 -1.72
C MET A 125 -16.19 10.84 -1.97
N GLN A 126 -16.75 10.97 -3.18
CA GLN A 126 -17.69 12.04 -3.53
C GLN A 126 -18.94 12.00 -2.65
N LYS A 127 -19.54 10.82 -2.48
CA LYS A 127 -20.70 10.63 -1.60
C LYS A 127 -20.37 10.92 -0.14
N GLY A 128 -19.20 10.50 0.32
CA GLY A 128 -18.71 10.80 1.67
C GLY A 128 -18.55 12.30 1.92
N GLN A 129 -18.01 13.04 0.95
CA GLN A 129 -17.91 14.51 1.02
C GLN A 129 -19.29 15.17 1.10
N GLU A 130 -20.25 14.75 0.26
CA GLU A 130 -21.61 15.27 0.29
C GLU A 130 -22.29 15.04 1.65
N TRP A 131 -22.19 13.81 2.16
CA TRP A 131 -22.73 13.46 3.48
C TRP A 131 -22.09 14.29 4.60
N GLY A 132 -20.76 14.46 4.56
CA GLY A 132 -20.01 15.25 5.53
C GLY A 132 -20.43 16.73 5.54
N MET A 133 -20.60 17.35 4.37
CA MET A 133 -21.11 18.72 4.25
C MET A 133 -22.51 18.87 4.85
N LYS A 134 -23.42 17.95 4.53
CA LYS A 134 -24.79 17.94 5.09
C LYS A 134 -24.79 17.79 6.61
N LEU A 135 -23.91 16.94 7.14
CA LEU A 135 -23.76 16.77 8.59
C LEU A 135 -23.21 18.05 9.24
N GLY A 136 -22.16 18.65 8.68
CA GLY A 136 -21.57 19.90 9.16
C GLY A 136 -22.59 21.04 9.23
N GLN A 137 -23.40 21.22 8.18
CA GLN A 137 -24.49 22.20 8.17
C GLN A 137 -25.51 21.97 9.30
N LYS A 138 -25.90 20.70 9.54
CA LYS A 138 -26.82 20.36 10.64
C LYS A 138 -26.21 20.66 12.02
N VAL A 139 -24.91 20.39 12.19
CA VAL A 139 -24.20 20.68 13.44
C VAL A 139 -24.15 22.19 13.68
N ILE A 140 -23.75 22.98 12.68
CA ILE A 140 -23.72 24.44 12.76
C ILE A 140 -25.11 25.00 13.10
N LYS A 141 -26.16 24.50 12.44
CA LYS A 141 -27.55 24.90 12.73
C LYS A 141 -27.90 24.70 14.21
N LYS A 142 -27.61 23.51 14.76
CA LYS A 142 -27.88 23.19 16.17
C LYS A 142 -27.06 24.03 17.15
N ILE A 143 -25.80 24.31 16.83
CA ILE A 143 -24.95 25.20 17.64
C ILE A 143 -25.57 26.59 17.67
N ASN A 144 -25.97 27.12 16.52
CA ASN A 144 -26.56 28.46 16.43
C ASN A 144 -27.89 28.56 17.19
N GLU A 145 -28.71 27.51 17.16
CA GLU A 145 -29.97 27.45 17.91
C GLU A 145 -29.75 27.40 19.43
N LYS A 146 -28.73 26.66 19.88
CA LYS A 146 -28.48 26.41 21.32
C LYS A 146 -27.58 27.47 21.98
N TYR A 147 -26.69 28.10 21.21
CA TYR A 147 -25.67 29.03 21.70
C TYR A 147 -25.59 30.31 20.84
N PRO A 148 -26.68 31.09 20.68
CA PRO A 148 -26.75 32.19 19.73
C PRO A 148 -25.72 33.32 19.96
N ALA A 149 -25.32 33.57 21.22
CA ALA A 149 -24.33 34.60 21.57
C ALA A 149 -22.87 34.24 21.21
N GLN A 150 -22.59 32.98 20.83
CA GLN A 150 -21.24 32.49 20.48
C GLN A 150 -21.08 32.29 18.97
N VAL A 151 -22.11 32.64 18.17
CA VAL A 151 -22.11 32.45 16.70
C VAL A 151 -21.35 33.57 15.99
N GLU A 152 -21.36 34.79 16.54
CA GLU A 152 -20.59 35.92 16.01
C GLU A 152 -19.09 35.67 16.03
N THR A 153 -18.57 35.03 17.08
CA THR A 153 -17.13 34.71 17.23
C THR A 153 -16.66 33.56 16.35
N ILE A 154 -17.56 32.70 15.85
CA ILE A 154 -17.23 31.56 14.96
C ILE A 154 -17.28 31.95 13.48
N ARG A 155 -18.11 32.93 13.09
CA ARG A 155 -18.17 33.43 11.69
C ARG A 155 -16.93 34.19 11.24
N GLU A 156 -16.10 34.65 12.18
CA GLU A 156 -14.85 35.37 11.88
C GLU A 156 -13.65 34.45 11.61
N TYR A 157 -13.81 33.11 11.66
CA TYR A 157 -12.71 32.18 11.45
C TYR A 157 -12.90 31.26 10.23
N PRO A 158 -11.92 31.19 9.30
CA PRO A 158 -10.65 31.93 9.31
C PRO A 158 -10.86 33.42 8.97
N PRO A 159 -9.97 34.32 9.43
CA PRO A 159 -10.11 35.75 9.17
C PRO A 159 -10.12 36.03 7.67
N SER A 160 -10.96 36.99 7.27
CA SER A 160 -11.00 37.50 5.90
C SER A 160 -9.66 38.16 5.55
N LYS A 161 -8.85 37.44 4.75
CA LYS A 161 -7.62 37.85 4.05
C LYS A 161 -6.50 38.49 4.87
#